data_AF-A0A5K0W9V8-F1
#
_entry.id   AF-A0A5K0W9V8-F1
#
_cell.length_a   1.000
_cell.length_b   1.000
_cell.length_c   1.000
_cell.angle_alpha   90.00
_cell.angle_beta   90.00
_cell.angle_gamma   90.00
#
_symmetry.space_group_name_H-M   'P 1'
#
loop_
_entity.id
_entity.type
_entity.pdbx_description
1 polymer ?
#
loop_
_entity_poly.entity_id
_entity_poly.type
_entity_poly.pdbx_seq_one_letter_code
_entity_poly.pdbx_strand_id
1 'polypeptide(L)' 'EFDDVLDGSSTPGLSDPKEEIALTYSNITHSSMEENGSVPSNDHPKFLEIRNLTLWTPRSNITLVKELSLDICNKDNLL' A
#
# COMPACT_ATOMS: atom_id res chain seq x y z
N GLU A 1 5.78 28.13 -6.97
CA GLU A 1 4.37 28.54 -7.11
C GLU A 1 3.95 28.07 -8.48
N PHE A 2 3.13 27.02 -8.54
CA PHE A 2 2.68 26.44 -9.80
C PHE A 2 1.25 26.93 -9.98
N ASP A 3 1.07 27.84 -10.94
CA ASP A 3 -0.20 28.39 -11.38
C ASP A 3 -0.94 27.34 -12.21
N ASP A 4 -1.72 26.48 -11.56
CA ASP A 4 -2.64 25.57 -12.24
C ASP A 4 -3.90 26.36 -12.63
N VAL A 5 -3.78 27.17 -13.67
CA VAL A 5 -4.90 27.91 -14.24
C VAL A 5 -5.62 27.01 -15.23
N LEU A 6 -6.68 26.33 -14.77
CA LEU A 6 -7.68 25.73 -15.66
C LEU A 6 -8.64 26.84 -16.14
N ASP A 7 -8.14 27.75 -16.99
CA ASP A 7 -8.96 28.75 -17.68
C ASP A 7 -9.71 28.10 -18.85
N GLY A 8 -10.69 27.25 -18.50
CA GLY A 8 -11.72 26.80 -19.42
C GLY A 8 -12.79 27.88 -19.56
N SER A 9 -12.45 29.01 -20.20
CA SER A 9 -13.46 29.99 -20.60
C SER A 9 -14.49 29.28 -21.47
N SER A 10 -15.73 29.24 -20.99
CA SER A 10 -16.88 28.63 -21.65
C SER A 10 -17.15 29.29 -23.00
N THR A 11 -16.71 28.64 -24.08
CA THR A 11 -17.17 28.96 -25.45
C THR A 11 -18.44 28.17 -25.74
N PRO A 12 -19.59 28.84 -25.98
CA PRO A 12 -20.80 28.15 -26.38
C PRO A 12 -20.74 27.89 -27.88
N GLY A 13 -20.57 26.63 -28.26
CA GLY A 13 -20.81 26.20 -29.64
C GLY A 13 -19.65 25.42 -30.24
N LEU A 14 -19.74 24.10 -30.13
CA LEU A 14 -19.53 23.12 -31.19
C LEU A 14 -19.90 21.77 -30.58
N SER A 15 -21.00 21.20 -31.04
CA SER A 15 -21.43 19.86 -30.65
C SER A 15 -20.47 18.86 -31.27
N ASP A 16 -19.35 18.59 -30.59
CA ASP A 16 -18.49 17.48 -30.94
C ASP A 16 -19.24 16.16 -30.70
N PRO A 17 -19.14 15.17 -31.61
CA PRO A 17 -19.67 13.84 -31.34
C PRO A 17 -18.89 13.29 -30.15
N LYS A 18 -19.55 13.20 -29.00
CA LYS A 18 -18.99 12.66 -27.77
C LYS A 18 -18.66 11.18 -28.02
N GLU A 19 -17.42 10.87 -28.35
CA GLU A 19 -16.92 9.49 -28.34
C GLU A 19 -17.09 8.96 -26.92
N GLU A 20 -18.09 8.10 -26.73
CA GLU A 20 -18.39 7.48 -25.45
C GLU A 20 -17.85 6.05 -25.46
N ILE A 21 -16.94 5.76 -24.52
CA ILE A 21 -16.42 4.41 -24.32
C ILE A 21 -17.50 3.60 -23.60
N ALA A 22 -18.15 2.68 -24.32
CA ALA A 22 -19.12 1.77 -23.75
C ALA A 22 -18.41 0.64 -22.97
N LEU A 23 -18.28 0.81 -21.66
CA LEU A 23 -17.71 -0.21 -20.78
C LEU A 23 -18.79 -1.25 -20.42
N THR A 24 -18.63 -2.47 -20.95
CA THR A 24 -19.49 -3.60 -20.57
C THR A 24 -18.74 -4.48 -19.58
N TYR A 25 -19.09 -4.40 -18.30
CA TYR A 25 -18.52 -5.28 -17.27
C TYR A 25 -19.27 -6.61 -17.26
N SER A 26 -18.69 -7.64 -17.87
CA SER A 26 -19.12 -9.01 -17.66
C SER A 26 -18.68 -9.46 -16.27
N ASN A 27 -19.60 -9.98 -15.46
CA ASN A 27 -19.30 -10.53 -14.14
C ASN A 27 -18.43 -11.79 -14.30
N ILE A 28 -17.11 -11.61 -14.29
CA ILE A 28 -16.15 -12.71 -14.27
C ILE A 28 -16.21 -13.24 -12.85
N THR A 29 -16.92 -14.35 -12.65
CA THR A 29 -16.78 -15.16 -11.44
C THR A 29 -15.30 -15.42 -11.26
N HIS A 30 -14.73 -14.89 -10.17
CA HIS A 30 -13.31 -14.94 -9.85
C HIS A 30 -12.72 -16.33 -10.14
N SER A 31 -12.16 -16.53 -11.33
CA SER A 31 -11.21 -17.61 -11.51
C SER A 31 -10.01 -17.16 -10.70
N SER A 32 -9.74 -17.85 -9.60
CA SER A 32 -8.49 -17.72 -8.86
C SER A 32 -7.38 -18.08 -9.83
N MET A 33 -6.94 -17.07 -10.59
CA MET A 33 -5.63 -17.11 -11.22
C MET A 33 -4.68 -17.11 -10.03
N GLU A 34 -3.94 -18.20 -9.88
CA GLU A 34 -2.80 -18.24 -8.98
C GLU A 34 -1.81 -17.18 -9.49
N GLU A 35 -2.01 -15.95 -9.01
CA GLU A 35 -1.10 -14.84 -9.18
C GLU A 35 0.21 -15.25 -8.49
N ASN A 36 1.24 -15.52 -9.28
CA ASN A 36 2.60 -15.65 -8.78
C ASN A 36 3.01 -14.33 -8.13
N GLY A 37 2.79 -14.22 -6.83
CA GLY A 37 3.00 -13.00 -6.06
C GLY A 37 1.80 -12.55 -5.23
N SER A 38 0.65 -13.22 -5.30
CA SER A 38 -0.46 -12.97 -4.37
C SER A 38 -0.04 -13.40 -2.97
N VAL A 39 0.24 -12.40 -2.13
CA VAL A 39 0.34 -12.62 -0.70
C VAL A 39 -1.10 -12.82 -0.21
N PRO A 40 -1.44 -13.97 0.42
CA PRO A 40 -2.77 -14.17 0.93
C PRO A 40 -3.13 -13.02 1.86
N SER A 41 -4.34 -12.49 1.72
CA SER A 41 -4.87 -11.47 2.60
C SER A 41 -5.02 -12.07 4.00
N ASN A 42 -3.94 -12.08 4.77
CA ASN A 42 -4.02 -12.35 6.18
C ASN A 42 -4.78 -11.18 6.78
N ASP A 43 -5.87 -11.45 7.50
CA ASP A 43 -6.77 -10.42 8.03
C ASP A 43 -6.03 -9.35 8.86
N HIS A 44 -4.82 -9.70 9.35
CA HIS A 44 -3.82 -8.79 9.89
C HIS A 44 -2.45 -9.05 9.24
N PRO A 45 -2.02 -8.26 8.23
CA PRO A 45 -0.67 -8.39 7.71
C PRO A 45 0.34 -8.05 8.82
N LYS A 46 1.30 -8.94 9.06
CA LYS A 46 2.47 -8.64 9.89
C LYS A 46 3.32 -7.60 9.16
N PHE A 47 3.60 -6.48 9.81
CA PHE A 47 4.48 -5.43 9.28
C PHE A 47 5.94 -5.67 9.62
N LEU A 48 6.21 -6.15 10.83
CA LEU A 48 7.57 -6.43 11.28
C LEU A 48 7.60 -7.71 12.10
N GLU A 49 8.60 -8.53 11.85
CA GLU A 49 8.94 -9.67 12.68
C GLU A 49 10.41 -9.51 13.12
N ILE A 50 10.62 -9.46 14.42
CA ILE A 50 11.93 -9.46 15.07
C ILE A 50 12.07 -10.82 15.75
N ARG A 51 13.18 -11.52 15.50
CA ARG A 51 13.50 -12.79 16.17
C ARG A 51 14.85 -12.73 16.83
N ASN A 52 14.88 -13.07 18.13
CA ASN A 52 16.10 -13.28 18.92
C ASN A 52 17.13 -12.14 18.80
N LEU A 53 16.68 -10.90 18.68
CA LEU A 53 17.53 -9.73 18.49
C LEU A 53 18.29 -9.41 19.77
N THR A 54 19.62 -9.41 19.68
CA THR A 54 20.52 -8.94 20.73
C THR A 54 21.37 -7.80 20.16
N LEU A 55 21.36 -6.66 20.85
CA LEU A 55 21.97 -5.42 20.40
C LEU A 55 22.96 -4.94 21.45
N TRP A 56 24.17 -4.58 21.02
CA TRP A 56 25.25 -4.17 21.91
C TRP A 56 25.99 -2.97 21.33
N THR A 57 26.62 -2.17 22.21
CA THR A 57 27.40 -1.01 21.80
C THR A 57 28.77 -1.44 21.26
N PRO A 58 29.15 -1.07 20.02
CA PRO A 58 30.41 -1.54 19.42
C PRO A 58 31.70 -1.19 20.18
N ARG A 59 31.67 -0.11 20.99
CA ARG A 59 32.85 0.39 21.70
C ARG A 59 32.98 -0.11 23.13
N SER A 60 31.87 -0.34 23.82
CA SER A 60 31.87 -0.72 25.24
C SER A 60 31.34 -2.12 25.50
N ASN A 61 30.88 -2.81 24.45
CA ASN A 61 30.29 -4.16 24.53
C ASN A 61 29.12 -4.25 25.52
N ILE A 62 28.44 -3.13 25.77
CA ILE A 62 27.29 -3.08 26.66
C ILE A 62 26.08 -3.57 25.88
N THR A 63 25.39 -4.58 26.42
CA THR A 63 24.13 -5.07 25.86
C THR A 63 23.02 -4.06 26.13
N LEU A 64 22.35 -3.60 25.07
CA LEU A 64 21.21 -2.67 25.12
C LEU A 64 19.87 -3.41 25.05
N VAL A 65 19.81 -4.46 24.23
CA VAL A 65 18.64 -5.31 24.05
C VAL A 65 19.13 -6.74 24.04
N LYS A 66 18.43 -7.64 24.73
CA LYS A 66 18.78 -9.06 24.81
C LYS A 66 17.60 -9.91 24.38
N GLU A 67 17.86 -10.81 23.42
CA GLU A 67 16.93 -11.88 23.00
C GLU A 67 15.50 -11.40 22.71
N LEU A 68 15.35 -10.21 22.11
CA LEU A 68 14.04 -9.66 21.78
C LEU A 68 13.43 -10.41 20.59
N SER A 69 12.22 -10.93 20.79
CA SER A 69 11.35 -11.38 19.72
C SER A 69 10.04 -10.59 19.78
N LEU A 70 9.62 -10.02 18.66
CA LEU A 70 8.46 -9.13 18.58
C LEU A 70 7.84 -9.24 17.19
N ASP A 71 6.52 -9.43 17.16
CA ASP A 71 5.72 -9.27 15.96
C ASP A 71 4.95 -7.95 16.07
N ILE A 72 4.99 -7.14 15.01
CA ILE A 72 4.18 -5.93 14.87
C ILE A 72 3.20 -6.20 13.74
N CYS A 73 1.91 -6.20 14.07
CA CYS A 73 0.81 -6.43 13.17
C CYS A 73 0.09 -5.12 12.81
N ASN A 74 -0.71 -5.17 11.76
CA ASN A 74 -1.59 -4.07 11.42
C ASN A 74 -2.52 -3.70 12.58
N LYS A 75 -2.60 -2.40 12.89
CA LYS A 75 -3.38 -1.79 13.99
C LYS A 75 -2.82 -1.98 15.41
N ASP A 76 -1.62 -2.50 15.56
CA ASP A 76 -0.95 -2.49 16.87
C ASP A 76 -0.62 -1.05 17.30
N ASN A 77 -0.94 -0.71 18.54
CA ASN A 77 -0.52 0.55 19.15
C ASN A 77 0.72 0.29 19.99
N LEU A 78 1.86 0.87 19.58
CA LEU A 78 3.17 0.63 20.20
C LEU A 78 3.56 1.68 21.25
N LEU A 79 2.62 2.54 21.65
CA LEU A 79 2.83 3.65 22.59
C LEU A 79 1.72 3.71 23.64
#